data_AF-A0A226M9P2-F1
#
_entry.id   AF-A0A226M9P2-F1
#
_cell.length_a   1.000
_cell.length_b   1.000
_cell.length_c   1.000
_cell.angle_alpha   90.00
_cell.angle_beta   90.00
_cell.angle_gamma   90.00
#
_symmetry.space_group_name_H-M   'P 1'
#
loop_
_entity.id
_entity.type
_entity.pdbx_description
1 polymer ?
#
loop_
_entity_poly.entity_id
_entity_poly.type
_entity_poly.pdbx_seq_one_letter_code
_entity_poly.pdbx_strand_id
1 'polypeptide(L)' 'HVGKSGVHLQRDFFLANASRARSEQFINLREVSTRLRLPPGEYIVVPSTFEPNREGDFVLRVFSEKKAGTE' A
#
# COMPACT_ATOMS: atom_id res chain seq x y z
N HIS A 1 5.05 -10.46 12.53
CA HIS A 1 5.03 -9.73 11.25
C HIS A 1 5.93 -8.50 11.28
N VAL A 2 5.94 -7.73 12.37
CA VAL A 2 6.84 -6.58 12.54
C VAL A 2 8.31 -7.00 12.34
N GLY A 3 9.05 -6.24 11.53
CA GLY A 3 10.49 -6.39 11.33
C GLY A 3 10.96 -7.55 10.44
N LYS A 4 10.07 -8.27 9.75
CA LYS A 4 10.46 -9.34 8.80
C LYS A 4 10.24 -8.89 7.34
N SER A 5 11.33 -8.79 6.58
CA SER A 5 11.28 -8.62 5.13
C SER A 5 10.88 -9.92 4.42
N GLY A 6 10.34 -9.81 3.20
CA GLY A 6 10.00 -10.97 2.37
C GLY A 6 8.79 -11.80 2.84
N VAL A 7 7.95 -11.26 3.73
CA VAL A 7 6.75 -11.96 4.21
C VAL A 7 5.55 -11.69 3.29
N HIS A 8 4.93 -12.76 2.79
CA HIS A 8 3.67 -12.68 2.06
C HIS A 8 2.49 -12.97 3.01
N LEU A 9 1.58 -12.00 3.14
CA LEU A 9 0.41 -12.11 3.99
C LEU A 9 -0.72 -12.85 3.29
N GLN A 10 -1.32 -13.79 4.00
CA GLN A 10 -2.42 -14.61 3.48
C GLN A 10 -3.77 -13.88 3.57
N ARG A 11 -4.77 -14.40 2.86
CA ARG A 11 -6.15 -13.87 2.80
C ARG A 11 -6.73 -13.52 4.18
N ASP A 12 -6.58 -14.39 5.16
CA ASP A 12 -7.17 -14.21 6.50
C ASP A 12 -6.66 -12.96 7.20
N PHE A 13 -5.44 -12.53 6.92
CA PHE A 13 -4.92 -11.27 7.43
C PHE A 13 -5.78 -10.09 6.96
N PHE A 14 -6.11 -10.02 5.66
CA PHE A 14 -6.88 -8.92 5.09
C PHE A 14 -8.36 -8.97 5.45
N LEU A 15 -8.90 -10.15 5.76
CA LEU A 15 -10.25 -10.28 6.31
C LEU A 15 -10.33 -9.83 7.77
N ALA A 16 -9.27 -10.04 8.55
CA ALA A 16 -9.22 -9.68 9.97
C ALA A 16 -8.75 -8.23 10.24
N ASN A 17 -8.11 -7.56 9.28
CA ASN A 17 -7.50 -6.25 9.48
C ASN A 17 -8.06 -5.20 8.50
N ALA A 18 -8.64 -4.13 9.04
CA ALA A 18 -9.08 -2.99 8.25
C ALA A 18 -7.90 -2.14 7.75
N SER A 19 -8.02 -1.58 6.55
CA SER A 19 -7.05 -0.62 6.00
C SER A 19 -6.97 0.64 6.88
N ARG A 20 -5.76 1.04 7.27
CA ARG A 20 -5.53 2.31 8.00
C ARG A 20 -5.61 3.55 7.11
N ALA A 21 -5.27 3.39 5.84
CA ALA A 21 -5.37 4.40 4.80
C ALA A 21 -5.52 3.72 3.44
N ARG A 22 -6.08 4.44 2.47
CA ARG A 22 -6.31 3.98 1.09
C ARG A 22 -6.43 5.19 0.17
N SER A 23 -6.32 4.96 -1.14
CA SER A 23 -6.76 5.97 -2.12
C SER A 23 -8.26 6.23 -1.97
N GLU A 24 -8.66 7.47 -2.23
CA GLU A 24 -10.07 7.88 -2.14
C GLU A 24 -10.93 7.17 -3.19
N GLN A 25 -10.40 7.01 -4.40
CA GLN A 25 -11.08 6.39 -5.53
C GLN A 25 -10.12 5.51 -6.34
N PHE A 26 -10.68 4.48 -6.96
CA PHE A 26 -10.04 3.80 -8.08
C PHE A 26 -10.42 4.54 -9.35
N ILE A 27 -9.45 5.17 -9.99
CA ILE A 27 -9.67 5.98 -11.20
C ILE A 27 -8.73 5.46 -12.28
N ASN A 28 -9.22 5.35 -13.51
CA ASN A 28 -8.42 4.98 -14.67
C ASN A 28 -7.59 6.18 -15.16
N LEU A 29 -6.66 6.63 -14.32
CA LEU A 29 -5.63 7.60 -14.65
C LEU A 29 -4.28 6.91 -14.65
N ARG A 30 -3.31 7.50 -15.37
CA ARG A 30 -1.93 7.01 -15.40
C ARG A 30 -1.30 6.91 -14.00
N GLU A 31 -1.70 7.79 -13.09
CA GLU A 31 -1.18 7.84 -11.72
C GLU A 31 -2.31 8.17 -10.75
N VAL A 32 -2.30 7.50 -9.59
CA VAL A 32 -3.11 7.86 -8.43
C VAL A 32 -2.15 8.13 -7.28
N SER A 33 -2.16 9.36 -6.78
CA SER A 33 -1.34 9.79 -5.64
C SER A 33 -2.23 10.21 -4.47
N THR A 34 -1.82 9.92 -3.25
CA THR A 34 -2.56 10.34 -2.05
C THR A 34 -1.59 10.79 -0.97
N ARG A 35 -1.87 11.94 -0.34
CA ARG A 35 -1.10 12.41 0.81
C ARG A 35 -1.71 11.84 2.08
N LEU A 36 -0.92 11.10 2.85
CA LEU A 36 -1.38 10.41 4.05
C LEU A 36 -0.66 10.94 5.28
N ARG A 37 -1.36 10.92 6.43
CA ARG A 37 -0.77 11.15 7.75
C ARG A 37 -1.09 9.95 8.62
N LEU A 38 -0.06 9.20 8.98
CA LEU A 38 -0.18 7.99 9.78
C LEU A 38 0.61 8.16 11.09
N PRO A 39 0.17 7.52 12.19
CA PRO A 39 1.01 7.34 13.36
C PRO A 39 2.33 6.64 12.99
N PRO A 40 3.41 6.82 13.77
CA PRO A 40 4.63 6.02 13.57
C PRO A 40 4.33 4.52 13.67
N GLY A 41 4.82 3.73 12.72
CA GLY A 41 4.62 2.30 12.67
C GLY A 41 5.04 1.68 11.33
N GLU A 42 4.98 0.36 11.26
CA GLU A 42 5.17 -0.38 10.01
C GLU A 42 3.83 -0.58 9.30
N TYR A 43 3.81 -0.27 8.01
CA TYR A 43 2.62 -0.35 7.16
C TYR A 43 2.90 -1.16 5.92
N ILE A 44 1.83 -1.74 5.36
CA ILE A 44 1.86 -2.50 4.12
C ILE A 44 1.00 -1.76 3.10
N VAL A 45 1.57 -1.53 1.92
CA VAL A 45 0.87 -0.93 0.79
C VAL A 45 0.54 -2.03 -0.21
N VAL A 46 -0.74 -2.15 -0.58
CA VAL A 46 -1.22 -3.13 -1.57
C VAL A 46 -1.67 -2.38 -2.83
N PRO A 47 -0.81 -2.22 -3.85
CA PRO A 47 -1.23 -1.68 -5.14
C PRO A 47 -2.06 -2.72 -5.90
N SER A 48 -3.19 -2.31 -6.48
CA SER A 48 -4.08 -3.20 -7.23
C SER A 48 -4.92 -2.41 -8.24
N THR A 49 -5.46 -3.12 -9.23
CA THR A 49 -6.57 -2.66 -10.07
C THR A 49 -7.91 -2.83 -9.35
N PHE A 50 -8.94 -2.14 -9.81
CA PHE A 50 -10.29 -2.29 -9.24
C PHE A 50 -10.85 -3.70 -9.47
N GLU A 51 -10.79 -4.16 -10.71
CA GLU A 51 -11.20 -5.51 -11.08
C GLU A 51 -10.02 -6.47 -10.97
N PRO A 52 -10.26 -7.73 -10.54
CA PRO A 52 -9.24 -8.77 -10.60
C PRO A 52 -8.89 -9.12 -12.05
N ASN A 53 -7.76 -9.81 -12.24
CA ASN A 53 -7.31 -10.30 -13.55
C ASN A 53 -7.06 -9.21 -14.61
N ARG A 54 -6.71 -8.00 -14.16
CA ARG A 54 -6.24 -6.92 -15.03
C ARG A 54 -4.73 -6.85 -14.93
N GLU A 55 -4.07 -7.15 -16.05
CA GLU A 55 -2.62 -7.09 -16.16
C GLU A 55 -2.15 -5.67 -16.43
N GLY A 56 -0.95 -5.35 -15.94
CA GLY A 56 -0.31 -4.07 -16.19
C GLY A 56 0.92 -3.88 -15.31
N ASP A 57 1.93 -3.24 -15.88
CA ASP A 57 3.10 -2.82 -15.12
C ASP A 57 2.78 -1.59 -14.28
N PHE A 58 3.42 -1.47 -13.12
CA PHE A 58 3.24 -0.33 -12.23
C PHE A 58 4.54 0.10 -11.57
N VAL A 59 4.55 1.35 -11.09
CA VAL A 59 5.64 1.90 -10.28
C VAL A 59 5.03 2.51 -9.02
N LEU A 60 5.48 2.06 -7.85
CA LEU A 60 5.13 2.65 -6.56
C LEU A 60 6.23 3.60 -6.12
N ARG A 61 5.87 4.85 -5.81
CA ARG A 61 6.78 5.85 -5.22
C ARG A 61 6.27 6.26 -3.85
N VAL A 62 7.17 6.28 -2.87
CA VAL A 62 6.87 6.71 -1.49
C VAL A 62 7.73 7.92 -1.18
N PHE A 63 7.08 9.01 -0.81
CA PHE A 63 7.74 10.24 -0.36
C PHE A 63 7.31 10.52 1.07
N SER A 64 8.27 10.72 1.96
CA SER A 64 8.04 11.01 3.37
C SER A 64 8.69 12.34 3.75
N GLU A 65 8.01 13.13 4.57
CA GLU A 65 8.55 14.41 5.07
C GLU A 65 9.81 14.20 5.92
N LYS A 66 9.83 13.11 6.69
CA LYS A 66 10.98 12.66 7.48
C LYS A 66 11.46 11.33 6.90
N LYS A 67 12.72 10.98 7.14
CA LYS A 67 13.26 9.68 6.69
C LYS A 67 12.39 8.55 7.25
N ALA A 68 11.71 7.83 6.38
CA ALA A 68 10.90 6.66 6.69
C ALA A 68 11.58 5.47 5.99
N GLY A 69 12.18 4.58 6.77
CA GLY A 69 12.87 3.35 6.37
C GLY A 69 13.21 3.15 4.89
N THR A 70 14.44 3.53 4.52
CA THR A 70 15.42 2.66 3.83
C THR A 70 16.81 3.17 4.21
N GLU A 71 17.72 2.26 4.56
CA GLU A 71 19.14 2.49 4.35
C GLU A 71 19.41 2.67 2.85
#